data_AF-A0A1C4J4J5-F1
#
_entry.id   AF-A0A1C4J4J5-F1
#
_cell.length_a   1.000
_cell.length_b   1.000
_cell.length_c   1.000
_cell.angle_alpha   90.00
_cell.angle_beta   90.00
_cell.angle_gamma   90.00
#
_symmetry.space_group_name_H-M   'P 1'
#
loop_
_entity.id
_entity.type
_entity.pdbx_description
1 polymer ?
#
loop_
_entity_poly.entity_id
_entity_poly.type
_entity_poly.pdbx_seq_one_letter_code
_entity_poly.pdbx_strand_id
1 'polypeptide(L)'
;MPLSEASATLDRMTNSYQGPVVVLMGGREHYANADLSIHIESGLKSWDGTLESDPSLDWFDAADGDEARLRMPDGREGQFFATAGSLGSGQVEIQGSGPAPFGDSA
;
A
#
# COMPACT_ATOMS: atom_id res chain seq x y z
N MET A 1 12.03 -38.92 13.41
CA MET A 1 11.64 -37.79 12.54
C MET A 1 10.13 -37.63 12.59
N PRO A 2 9.65 -36.46 13.01
CA PRO A 2 8.52 -35.83 12.35
C PRO A 2 8.90 -34.44 11.81
N LEU A 3 8.47 -34.21 10.57
CA LEU A 3 8.41 -32.91 9.90
C LEU A 3 7.27 -32.06 10.49
N SER A 4 7.37 -30.74 10.26
CA SER A 4 6.25 -29.79 10.23
C SER A 4 5.89 -29.04 11.51
N GLU A 5 6.88 -28.40 12.16
CA GLU A 5 6.60 -27.19 12.96
C GLU A 5 7.77 -26.20 12.82
N ALA A 6 8.03 -25.75 11.59
CA ALA A 6 8.49 -24.37 11.41
C ALA A 6 7.27 -23.47 11.67
N SER A 7 6.79 -23.51 12.92
CA SER A 7 5.90 -22.50 13.48
C SER A 7 6.65 -21.20 13.34
N ALA A 8 6.30 -20.46 12.29
CA ALA A 8 6.78 -19.11 12.02
C ALA A 8 6.66 -18.32 13.32
N THR A 9 7.82 -18.25 13.95
CA THR A 9 8.05 -17.67 15.25
C THR A 9 8.04 -16.18 15.00
N LEU A 10 7.11 -15.48 15.66
CA LEU A 10 7.06 -14.01 15.73
C LEU A 10 6.84 -13.28 14.40
N ASP A 11 5.58 -12.93 14.10
CA ASP A 11 5.30 -11.58 13.61
C ASP A 11 3.97 -11.09 14.18
N ARG A 12 4.01 -10.72 15.47
CA ARG A 12 2.92 -9.98 16.13
C ARG A 12 3.12 -8.46 15.96
N MET A 13 3.78 -8.05 14.87
CA MET A 13 4.35 -6.71 14.64
C MET A 13 4.36 -6.38 13.13
N THR A 14 3.32 -6.77 12.38
CA THR A 14 3.40 -6.66 10.92
C THR A 14 3.10 -5.23 10.53
N ASN A 15 4.16 -4.42 10.56
CA ASN A 15 4.22 -3.09 9.96
C ASN A 15 4.02 -3.16 8.43
N SER A 16 3.85 -4.33 7.83
CA SER A 16 3.60 -4.50 6.41
C SER A 16 2.21 -5.05 6.11
N TYR A 17 1.70 -4.73 4.93
CA TYR A 17 0.45 -5.25 4.40
C TYR A 17 0.67 -5.63 2.94
N GLN A 18 0.31 -6.86 2.58
CA GLN A 18 0.33 -7.32 1.20
C GLN A 18 -1.03 -7.87 0.82
N GLY A 19 -1.70 -7.28 -0.17
CA GLY A 19 -3.01 -7.74 -0.58
C GLY A 19 -3.78 -6.82 -1.53
N PRO A 20 -4.99 -7.24 -1.93
CA PRO A 20 -5.82 -6.46 -2.84
C PRO A 20 -6.38 -5.21 -2.14
N VAL A 21 -6.24 -4.08 -2.80
CA VAL A 21 -6.76 -2.78 -2.36
C VAL A 21 -7.54 -2.12 -3.49
N VAL A 22 -8.34 -1.13 -3.12
CA VAL A 22 -9.03 -0.26 -4.07
C VAL A 22 -8.38 1.11 -4.00
N VAL A 23 -7.85 1.56 -5.12
CA VAL A 23 -7.31 2.91 -5.26
C VAL A 23 -8.38 3.82 -5.84
N LEU A 24 -8.67 4.89 -5.12
CA LEU A 24 -9.55 5.98 -5.52
C LEU A 24 -8.68 7.11 -6.06
N MET A 25 -8.73 7.33 -7.38
CA MET A 25 -7.94 8.36 -8.06
C MET A 25 -8.77 9.00 -9.17
N GLY A 26 -8.80 10.34 -9.26
CA GLY A 26 -9.60 11.05 -10.26
C GLY A 26 -11.11 10.71 -10.21
N GLY A 27 -11.63 10.33 -9.04
CA GLY A 27 -13.02 9.89 -8.86
C GLY A 27 -13.36 8.50 -9.40
N ARG A 28 -12.35 7.69 -9.74
CA ARG A 28 -12.50 6.31 -10.22
C ARG A 28 -11.88 5.32 -9.22
N GLU A 29 -12.53 4.17 -9.09
CA GLU A 29 -12.04 3.04 -8.29
C GLU A 29 -11.22 2.09 -9.18
N HIS A 30 -9.99 1.82 -8.77
CA HIS A 30 -9.04 0.96 -9.45
C HIS A 30 -8.63 -0.17 -8.52
N TYR A 31 -8.76 -1.41 -8.98
CA TYR A 31 -8.31 -2.57 -8.21
C TYR A 31 -6.83 -2.81 -8.45
N ALA A 32 -6.04 -2.86 -7.38
CA ALA A 32 -4.61 -3.13 -7.43
C ALA A 32 -4.21 -4.04 -6.26
N ASN A 33 -3.07 -4.71 -6.37
CA ASN A 33 -2.42 -5.31 -5.22
C ASN A 33 -1.47 -4.29 -4.62
N ALA A 34 -1.53 -4.08 -3.32
CA ALA A 34 -0.59 -3.24 -2.60
C ALA A 34 0.34 -4.09 -1.77
N ASP A 35 1.61 -3.72 -1.77
CA ASP A 35 2.62 -4.12 -0.81
C ASP A 35 3.04 -2.86 -0.03
N LEU A 36 2.55 -2.71 1.18
CA LEU A 36 2.72 -1.52 2.01
C LEU A 36 3.57 -1.86 3.23
N SER A 37 4.36 -0.89 3.71
CA SER A 37 5.21 -0.99 4.88
C SER A 37 5.17 0.32 5.69
N ILE A 38 5.11 0.20 7.02
CA ILE A 38 5.06 1.29 7.98
C ILE A 38 6.44 1.46 8.58
N HIS A 39 6.99 2.66 8.46
CA HIS A 39 8.28 3.04 9.03
C HIS A 39 8.05 4.03 10.17
N ILE A 40 8.70 3.80 11.30
CA ILE A 40 8.62 4.70 12.46
C ILE A 40 10.01 5.29 12.66
N GLU A 41 10.17 6.55 12.25
CA GLU A 41 11.43 7.28 12.39
C GLU A 41 11.25 8.43 13.38
N SER A 42 12.08 8.46 14.43
CA SER A 42 12.06 9.55 15.43
C SER A 42 10.70 9.86 16.05
N GLY A 43 9.81 8.87 16.15
CA GLY A 43 8.44 9.02 16.68
C GLY A 43 7.40 9.49 15.66
N LEU A 44 7.80 9.73 14.41
CA LEU A 44 6.90 9.97 13.28
C LEU A 44 6.60 8.63 12.60
N LYS A 45 5.32 8.29 12.51
CA LYS A 45 4.85 7.14 11.74
C LYS A 45 4.64 7.59 10.29
N SER A 46 5.41 6.98 9.39
CA SER A 46 5.28 7.10 7.95
C SER A 46 4.97 5.74 7.36
N TRP A 47 4.44 5.70 6.15
CA TRP A 47 4.28 4.45 5.43
C TRP A 47 4.53 4.68 3.95
N ASP A 48 5.08 3.66 3.31
CA ASP A 48 5.33 3.63 1.87
C ASP A 48 4.98 2.25 1.37
N GLY A 49 5.02 2.09 0.05
CA GLY A 49 4.72 0.80 -0.54
C GLY A 49 4.74 0.85 -2.04
N THR A 50 4.36 -0.28 -2.62
CA THR A 50 4.26 -0.48 -4.05
C THR A 50 2.85 -0.95 -4.38
N LEU A 51 2.25 -0.36 -5.40
CA LEU A 51 1.01 -0.82 -5.99
C LEU A 51 1.31 -1.51 -7.31
N GLU A 52 0.73 -2.69 -7.49
CA GLU A 52 0.77 -3.47 -8.70
C GLU A 52 -0.64 -3.54 -9.28
N SER A 53 -0.85 -2.88 -10.42
CA SER A 53 -2.08 -2.98 -11.21
C SER A 53 -1.81 -3.56 -12.59
N ASP A 54 -2.85 -3.62 -13.38
CA ASP A 54 -2.73 -3.92 -14.80
C ASP A 54 -1.79 -2.89 -15.48
N PRO A 55 -0.90 -3.32 -16.39
CA PRO A 55 0.02 -2.43 -17.11
C PRO A 55 -0.68 -1.44 -18.04
N SER A 56 -1.98 -1.62 -18.30
CA SER A 56 -2.81 -0.63 -19.00
C SER A 56 -3.22 0.57 -18.15
N LEU A 57 -2.91 0.57 -16.85
CA LEU A 57 -3.21 1.68 -15.95
C LEU A 57 -2.05 2.68 -15.91
N ASP A 58 -2.26 3.86 -16.48
CA ASP A 58 -1.32 4.97 -16.40
C ASP A 58 -1.48 5.72 -15.07
N TRP A 59 -0.73 5.27 -14.06
CA TRP A 59 -0.71 5.90 -12.73
C TRP A 59 -0.29 7.37 -12.75
N PHE A 60 0.54 7.77 -13.72
CA PHE A 60 0.99 9.16 -13.90
C PHE A 60 -0.09 10.09 -14.45
N ASP A 61 -0.98 9.59 -15.32
CA ASP A 61 -2.09 10.39 -15.89
C ASP A 61 -3.13 10.72 -14.82
N ALA A 62 -3.28 9.80 -13.86
CA ALA A 62 -4.23 9.94 -12.77
C ALA A 62 -3.66 10.72 -11.54
N ALA A 63 -2.35 10.99 -11.50
CA ALA A 63 -1.69 11.78 -10.46
C ALA A 63 -1.74 13.30 -10.67
N ASP A 64 -2.23 13.78 -11.83
CA ASP A 64 -2.10 15.19 -12.26
C ASP A 64 -3.00 16.20 -11.49
N GLY A 65 -3.83 15.79 -10.53
CA GLY A 65 -4.70 16.78 -9.87
C GLY A 65 -5.40 16.45 -8.56
N ASP A 66 -5.65 15.19 -8.23
CA ASP A 66 -6.53 14.89 -7.09
C ASP A 66 -6.01 13.72 -6.25
N GLU A 67 -5.60 14.08 -5.02
CA GLU A 67 -5.66 13.29 -3.80
C GLU A 67 -5.89 11.78 -3.98
N ALA A 68 -4.82 11.04 -4.29
CA ALA A 68 -4.92 9.59 -4.40
C ALA A 68 -5.20 8.99 -3.03
N ARG A 69 -6.28 8.20 -2.94
CA ARG A 69 -6.70 7.54 -1.70
C ARG A 69 -6.69 6.04 -1.89
N LEU A 70 -6.11 5.34 -0.93
CA LEU A 70 -6.08 3.89 -0.88
C LEU A 70 -7.14 3.44 0.10
N ARG A 71 -8.08 2.62 -0.38
CA ARG A 71 -9.10 1.96 0.42
C ARG A 71 -8.71 0.50 0.61
N MET A 72 -8.50 0.14 1.86
CA MET A 72 -8.26 -1.21 2.33
C MET A 72 -9.55 -2.04 2.23
N PRO A 73 -9.45 -3.38 2.11
CA PRO A 73 -10.62 -4.26 2.15
C PRO A 73 -11.40 -4.17 3.46
N ASP A 74 -10.74 -3.78 4.56
CA ASP A 74 -11.37 -3.50 5.86
C ASP A 74 -12.18 -2.19 5.88
N GLY A 75 -12.22 -1.44 4.77
CA GLY A 75 -12.90 -0.16 4.63
C GLY A 75 -12.09 1.04 5.15
N ARG A 76 -10.87 0.82 5.65
CA ARG A 76 -9.96 1.89 6.08
C ARG A 76 -9.39 2.61 4.86
N GLU A 77 -9.33 3.93 4.93
CA GLU A 77 -8.89 4.77 3.82
C GLU A 77 -7.66 5.57 4.25
N GLY A 78 -6.64 5.64 3.39
CA GLY A 78 -5.44 6.43 3.63
C GLY A 78 -5.05 7.23 2.39
N GLN A 79 -4.59 8.45 2.61
CA GLN A 79 -4.08 9.29 1.54
C GLN A 79 -2.64 8.89 1.21
N PHE A 80 -2.31 8.82 -0.06
CA PHE A 80 -0.96 8.57 -0.52
C PHE A 80 -0.61 9.43 -1.73
N PHE A 81 0.66 9.49 -2.05
CA PHE A 81 1.20 10.13 -3.23
C PHE A 81 2.04 9.11 -3.99
N ALA A 82 1.87 9.02 -5.30
CA ALA A 82 2.79 8.24 -6.14
C ALA A 82 4.12 9.01 -6.24
N THR A 83 5.22 8.36 -5.83
CA THR A 83 6.56 8.98 -5.82
C THR A 83 7.39 8.53 -7.01
N ALA A 84 7.21 7.30 -7.46
CA ALA A 84 7.84 6.75 -8.65
C ALA A 84 6.92 5.72 -9.30
N GLY A 85 6.97 5.58 -10.62
CA GLY A 85 6.17 4.59 -11.33
C GLY A 85 6.90 4.07 -12.55
N SER A 86 6.88 2.76 -12.74
CA SER A 86 7.48 2.14 -13.91
C SER A 86 6.42 2.01 -15.01
N LEU A 87 6.43 2.97 -15.94
CA LEU A 87 5.54 2.99 -17.10
C LEU A 87 5.63 1.66 -17.87
N GLY A 88 4.48 1.02 -18.12
CA GLY A 88 4.39 -0.25 -18.85
C GLY A 88 4.61 -1.52 -18.02
N SER A 89 4.94 -1.41 -16.73
CA SER A 89 5.05 -2.56 -15.81
C SER A 89 3.82 -2.78 -14.93
N GLY A 90 2.95 -1.77 -14.81
CA GLY A 90 1.82 -1.77 -13.88
C GLY A 90 2.22 -1.50 -12.42
N GLN A 91 3.51 -1.29 -12.15
CA GLN A 91 4.03 -1.07 -10.80
C GLN A 91 4.28 0.42 -10.51
N VAL A 92 3.81 0.90 -9.36
CA VAL A 92 4.02 2.26 -8.86
C VAL A 92 4.42 2.25 -7.39
N GLU A 93 5.47 2.97 -7.05
CA GLU A 93 5.88 3.26 -5.68
C GLU A 93 5.06 4.44 -5.14
N ILE A 94 4.57 4.27 -3.92
CA ILE A 94 3.73 5.23 -3.24
C ILE A 94 4.29 5.56 -1.87
N GLN A 95 4.03 6.79 -1.44
CA GLN A 95 4.30 7.25 -0.11
C GLN A 95 3.01 7.75 0.53
N GLY A 96 2.67 7.14 1.65
CA GLY A 96 1.54 7.51 2.48
C GLY A 96 1.71 8.86 3.15
N SER A 97 0.60 9.58 3.28
CA SER A 97 0.53 10.79 4.08
C SER A 97 -0.33 10.56 5.32
N GLY A 98 0.27 10.72 6.49
CA GLY A 98 -0.42 10.57 7.78
C GLY A 98 -0.43 9.13 8.32
N PRO A 99 -1.32 8.81 9.27
CA PRO A 99 -1.36 7.51 9.91
C PRO A 99 -1.72 6.42 8.89
N ALA A 100 -0.97 5.32 8.90
CA ALA A 100 -1.21 4.19 8.01
C ALA A 100 -2.65 3.66 8.16
N PRO A 101 -3.38 3.44 7.05
CA PRO A 101 -4.71 2.84 7.10
C PRO A 101 -4.67 1.32 7.37
N PHE A 102 -3.49 0.75 7.60
CA PHE A 102 -3.22 -0.66 7.87
C PHE A 102 -2.30 -0.81 9.09
N GLY A 103 -2.21 -2.02 9.64
CA GLY A 103 -1.44 -2.30 10.86
C GLY A 103 -2.19 -1.98 12.16
N ASP A 104 -1.92 -2.77 13.20
CA ASP A 104 -2.47 -2.55 14.54
C ASP A 104 -1.69 -1.41 15.20
N SER A 105 -2.42 -0.35 15.57
CA SER A 105 -1.90 0.68 16.45
C SER A 105 -1.90 0.11 17.87
N ALA A 106 -0.81 -0.51 18.28
CA ALA A 106 -0.56 -0.83 19.68
C ALA A 106 0.74 -0.17 20.16
#